data_AF-A0A382Q447-F1
#
_entry.id   AF-A0A382Q447-F1
#
_cell.length_a   1.000
_cell.length_b   1.000
_cell.length_c   1.000
_cell.angle_alpha   90.00
_cell.angle_beta   90.00
_cell.angle_gamma   90.00
#
_symmetry.space_group_name_H-M   'P 1'
#
loop_
_entity.id
_entity.type
_entity.pdbx_description
1 polymer ?
#
loop_
_entity_poly.entity_id
_entity_poly.type
_entity_poly.pdbx_seq_one_letter_code
_entity_poly.pdbx_strand_id
1 'polypeptide(L)'
;FIAFIGLIILSGAPNLEGKFIGVILVLSGAFTWSLGQVFAKEVSENVNGVTLTAWIGILAGPQLILASQIFEGNVYNNIISANYQSWLIVLYLGILMNVLGYSIWYYVLGRYEVNKIISTMLLLPITGVLTAIIFLGERPDYKTYIGGLVIIIGISLILLENKKYKKN
;
A
#
# COMPACT_ATOMS: atom_id res chain seq x y z
N PHE A 1 -20.26 -4.37 -2.21
CA PHE A 1 -21.49 -3.55 -2.09
C PHE A 1 -21.46 -2.64 -0.86
N ILE A 2 -21.33 -3.18 0.36
CA ILE A 2 -21.27 -2.37 1.61
C ILE A 2 -20.13 -1.34 1.60
N ALA A 3 -18.91 -1.73 1.20
CA ALA A 3 -17.78 -0.80 1.08
C ALA A 3 -18.03 0.33 0.05
N PHE A 4 -18.80 0.05 -1.01
CA PHE A 4 -19.14 1.03 -2.05
C PHE A 4 -20.19 2.04 -1.56
N ILE A 5 -21.13 1.59 -0.72
CA ILE A 5 -22.08 2.49 -0.03
C ILE A 5 -21.34 3.38 0.97
N GLY A 6 -20.43 2.80 1.76
CA GLY A 6 -19.58 3.56 2.67
C GLY A 6 -18.76 4.64 1.95
N LEU A 7 -18.30 4.35 0.73
CA LEU A 7 -17.62 5.31 -0.14
C LEU A 7 -18.52 6.50 -0.52
N ILE A 8 -19.75 6.25 -0.96
CA ILE A 8 -20.71 7.29 -1.37
C ILE A 8 -21.03 8.21 -0.17
N ILE A 9 -21.18 7.62 1.02
CA ILE A 9 -21.42 8.37 2.26
C ILE A 9 -20.20 9.23 2.61
N LEU A 10 -19.00 8.66 2.55
CA LEU A 10 -17.76 9.39 2.81
C LEU A 10 -17.56 10.55 1.84
N SER A 11 -17.88 10.39 0.55
CA SER A 11 -17.74 11.47 -0.44
C SER A 11 -18.63 12.69 -0.18
N GLY A 12 -19.70 12.54 0.61
CA GLY A 12 -20.58 13.63 1.06
C GLY A 12 -20.18 14.24 2.41
N ALA A 13 -19.05 13.84 3.01
CA ALA A 13 -18.63 14.38 4.30
C ALA A 13 -18.22 15.87 4.19
N PRO A 14 -18.51 16.71 5.20
CA PRO A 14 -18.23 18.15 5.19
C PRO A 14 -16.75 18.50 4.87
N ASN A 15 -15.81 17.63 5.23
CA ASN A 15 -14.38 17.82 4.99
C ASN A 15 -13.94 17.66 3.52
N LEU A 16 -14.84 17.22 2.63
CA LEU A 16 -14.60 16.97 1.20
C LEU A 16 -15.32 17.97 0.27
N GLU A 17 -16.04 18.94 0.82
CA GLU A 17 -16.62 20.03 0.02
C GLU A 17 -15.52 20.71 -0.81
N GLY A 18 -15.76 20.81 -2.12
CA GLY A 18 -14.81 21.37 -3.09
C GLY A 18 -13.63 20.47 -3.49
N LYS A 19 -13.51 19.25 -2.96
CA LYS A 19 -12.37 18.33 -3.23
C LYS A 19 -12.71 17.14 -4.14
N PHE A 20 -13.81 17.23 -4.88
CA PHE A 20 -14.34 16.12 -5.69
C PHE A 20 -13.32 15.57 -6.71
N ILE A 21 -12.49 16.44 -7.31
CA ILE A 21 -11.44 16.01 -8.24
C ILE A 21 -10.39 15.12 -7.55
N GLY A 22 -9.99 15.46 -6.32
CA GLY A 22 -9.04 14.66 -5.54
C GLY A 22 -9.63 13.28 -5.18
N VAL A 23 -10.92 13.24 -4.84
CA VAL A 23 -11.64 11.98 -4.59
C VAL A 23 -11.60 11.08 -5.82
N ILE A 24 -11.94 11.62 -7.01
CA ILE A 24 -11.89 10.85 -8.26
C ILE A 24 -10.46 10.35 -8.53
N LEU A 25 -9.45 11.20 -8.40
CA LEU A 25 -8.06 10.81 -8.66
C LEU A 25 -7.59 9.67 -7.74
N VAL A 26 -7.92 9.74 -6.45
CA VAL A 26 -7.58 8.68 -5.49
C VAL A 26 -8.31 7.37 -5.84
N LEU A 27 -9.58 7.44 -6.22
CA LEU A 27 -10.36 6.27 -6.63
C LEU A 27 -9.82 5.63 -7.91
N SER A 28 -9.49 6.45 -8.92
CA SER A 28 -8.86 5.97 -10.15
C SER A 28 -7.50 5.33 -9.88
N GLY A 29 -6.71 5.90 -8.96
CA GLY A 29 -5.45 5.32 -8.51
C GLY A 29 -5.64 3.96 -7.83
N ALA A 30 -6.57 3.87 -6.89
CA ALA A 30 -6.89 2.61 -6.19
C ALA A 30 -7.42 1.53 -7.16
N PHE A 31 -8.27 1.92 -8.11
CA PHE A 31 -8.78 1.01 -9.14
C PHE A 31 -7.66 0.51 -10.06
N THR A 32 -6.81 1.42 -10.56
CA THR A 32 -5.66 1.07 -11.41
C THR A 32 -4.70 0.14 -10.68
N TRP A 33 -4.41 0.42 -9.41
CA TRP A 33 -3.56 -0.44 -8.59
C TRP A 33 -4.21 -1.81 -8.38
N SER A 34 -5.50 -1.88 -8.04
CA SER A 34 -6.22 -3.15 -7.88
C SER A 34 -6.21 -3.99 -9.16
N LEU A 35 -6.40 -3.36 -10.32
CA LEU A 35 -6.31 -4.05 -11.61
C LEU A 35 -4.90 -4.56 -11.86
N GLY A 36 -3.88 -3.75 -11.57
CA GLY A 36 -2.47 -4.15 -11.62
C GLY A 36 -2.18 -5.35 -10.71
N GLN A 37 -2.77 -5.41 -9.52
CA GLN A 37 -2.60 -6.55 -8.60
C GLN A 37 -3.24 -7.84 -9.13
N VAL A 38 -4.37 -7.76 -9.85
CA VAL A 38 -4.98 -8.94 -10.49
C VAL A 38 -4.04 -9.54 -11.53
N PHE A 39 -3.47 -8.71 -12.41
CA PHE A 39 -2.48 -9.17 -13.39
C PHE A 39 -1.19 -9.65 -12.73
N ALA A 40 -0.70 -8.93 -11.72
CA ALA A 40 0.50 -9.29 -10.99
C ALA A 40 0.36 -10.64 -10.27
N LYS A 41 -0.84 -10.98 -9.79
CA LYS A 41 -1.13 -12.29 -9.20
C LYS A 41 -0.86 -13.42 -10.20
N GLU A 42 -1.45 -13.35 -11.39
CA GLU A 42 -1.26 -14.35 -12.44
C GLU A 42 0.21 -14.49 -12.87
N VAL A 43 0.90 -13.37 -13.06
CA VAL A 43 2.32 -13.38 -13.43
C VAL A 43 3.20 -13.93 -12.30
N SER A 44 2.88 -13.60 -11.04
CA SER A 44 3.65 -14.04 -9.86
C SER A 44 3.57 -15.54 -9.58
N GLU A 45 2.61 -16.26 -10.17
CA GLU A 45 2.53 -17.71 -10.10
C GLU A 45 3.65 -18.39 -10.91
N ASN A 46 4.13 -17.70 -11.96
CA ASN A 46 5.11 -18.23 -12.91
C ASN A 46 6.50 -17.57 -12.75
N VAL A 47 6.59 -16.45 -12.04
CA VAL A 47 7.80 -15.63 -11.95
C VAL A 47 8.10 -15.27 -10.49
N ASN A 48 9.38 -15.27 -10.10
CA ASN A 48 9.80 -14.86 -8.76
C ASN A 48 9.43 -13.38 -8.49
N GLY A 49 9.00 -13.07 -7.27
CA GLY A 49 8.61 -11.73 -6.84
C GLY A 49 9.69 -10.66 -7.06
N VAL A 50 10.97 -11.01 -6.93
CA VAL A 50 12.09 -10.10 -7.24
C VAL A 50 12.11 -9.74 -8.73
N THR A 51 11.98 -10.73 -9.60
CA THR A 51 11.97 -10.54 -11.05
C THR A 51 10.77 -9.71 -11.48
N LEU A 52 9.59 -9.97 -10.90
CA LEU A 52 8.39 -9.18 -11.18
C LEU A 52 8.57 -7.72 -10.74
N THR A 53 9.09 -7.49 -9.53
CA THR A 53 9.36 -6.13 -9.01
C THR A 53 10.36 -5.39 -9.87
N ALA A 54 11.42 -6.07 -10.34
CA ALA A 54 12.41 -5.48 -11.24
C ALA A 54 11.80 -5.05 -12.58
N TRP A 55 10.97 -5.89 -13.19
CA TRP A 55 10.27 -5.55 -14.44
C TRP A 55 9.31 -4.37 -14.25
N ILE A 56 8.56 -4.33 -13.15
CA ILE A 56 7.71 -3.18 -12.82
C ILE A 56 8.57 -1.92 -12.68
N GLY A 57 9.71 -1.99 -12.00
CA GLY A 57 10.63 -0.86 -11.85
C GLY A 57 11.16 -0.33 -13.18
N ILE A 58 11.59 -1.24 -14.07
CA ILE A 58 12.07 -0.89 -15.42
C ILE A 58 10.96 -0.26 -16.26
N LEU A 59 9.74 -0.79 -16.16
CA LEU A 59 8.58 -0.34 -16.91
C LEU A 59 7.82 0.82 -16.26
N ALA A 60 8.16 1.26 -15.05
CA ALA A 60 7.51 2.40 -14.40
C ALA A 60 8.47 3.58 -14.22
N GLY A 61 9.77 3.31 -14.03
CA GLY A 61 10.79 4.32 -13.80
C GLY A 61 10.83 5.41 -14.87
N PRO A 62 10.97 5.08 -16.17
CA PRO A 62 10.97 6.07 -17.24
C PRO A 62 9.69 6.91 -17.29
N GLN A 63 8.52 6.28 -17.11
CA GLN A 63 7.22 6.95 -17.13
C GLN A 63 7.07 7.92 -15.96
N LEU A 64 7.55 7.55 -14.77
CA LEU A 64 7.52 8.42 -13.60
C LEU A 64 8.51 9.58 -13.74
N ILE A 65 9.68 9.37 -14.34
CA ILE A 65 10.63 10.46 -14.65
C ILE A 65 10.01 11.45 -15.65
N LEU A 66 9.36 10.94 -16.71
CA LEU A 66 8.66 11.78 -17.69
C LEU A 66 7.48 12.53 -17.05
N ALA A 67 6.68 11.86 -16.22
CA ALA A 67 5.58 12.50 -15.50
C ALA A 67 6.10 13.59 -14.55
N SER A 68 7.15 13.31 -13.79
CA SER A 68 7.80 14.31 -12.92
C SER A 68 8.29 15.51 -13.73
N GLN A 69 8.84 15.31 -14.92
CA GLN A 69 9.23 16.42 -15.79
C GLN A 69 8.04 17.25 -16.29
N ILE A 70 6.88 16.63 -16.55
CA ILE A 70 5.68 17.34 -16.99
C ILE A 70 5.04 18.13 -15.85
N PHE A 71 4.99 17.57 -14.64
CA PHE A 71 4.27 18.15 -13.51
C PHE A 71 5.15 19.05 -12.62
N GLU A 72 6.43 18.72 -12.47
CA GLU A 72 7.39 19.46 -11.61
C GLU A 72 8.38 20.31 -12.41
N GLY A 73 8.60 20.02 -13.70
CA GLY A 73 9.37 20.83 -14.65
C GLY A 73 10.90 20.80 -14.51
N ASN A 74 11.43 20.55 -13.31
CA ASN A 74 12.85 20.75 -12.98
C ASN A 74 13.55 19.48 -12.47
N VAL A 75 13.27 18.31 -13.07
CA VAL A 75 13.80 17.01 -12.59
C VAL A 75 15.33 17.02 -12.45
N TYR A 76 16.04 17.54 -13.45
CA TYR A 76 17.51 17.59 -13.43
C TYR A 76 18.05 18.41 -12.25
N ASN A 77 17.50 19.60 -12.02
CA ASN A 77 17.92 20.46 -10.93
C ASN A 77 17.56 19.85 -9.57
N ASN A 78 16.39 19.20 -9.45
CA ASN A 78 15.98 18.52 -8.22
C ASN A 78 16.91 17.36 -7.86
N ILE A 79 17.43 16.63 -8.86
CA ILE A 79 18.37 15.52 -8.65
C ILE A 79 19.75 16.03 -8.18
N ILE A 80 20.28 17.07 -8.82
CA ILE A 80 21.63 17.58 -8.51
C ILE A 80 21.65 18.38 -7.20
N SER A 81 20.57 19.10 -6.90
CA SER A 81 20.45 19.88 -5.65
C SER A 81 20.05 19.02 -4.45
N ALA A 82 19.71 17.74 -4.66
CA ALA A 82 19.34 16.83 -3.60
C ALA A 82 20.50 16.59 -2.63
N ASN A 83 20.25 16.88 -1.36
CA ASN A 83 21.23 16.62 -0.30
C ASN A 83 21.36 15.11 0.01
N TYR A 84 22.36 14.77 0.81
CA TYR A 84 22.63 13.38 1.21
C TYR A 84 21.43 12.70 1.91
N GLN A 85 20.67 13.44 2.73
CA GLN A 85 19.51 12.91 3.44
C GLN A 85 18.38 12.53 2.47
N SER A 86 18.13 13.34 1.43
CA SER A 86 17.18 13.02 0.37
C SER A 86 17.55 11.71 -0.34
N TRP A 87 18.83 11.50 -0.64
CA TRP A 87 19.30 10.25 -1.25
C TRP A 87 19.15 9.04 -0.33
N LEU A 88 19.38 9.20 0.98
CA LEU A 88 19.10 8.13 1.95
C LEU A 88 17.61 7.75 1.97
N ILE A 89 16.72 8.74 1.90
CA ILE A 89 15.28 8.51 1.82
C ILE A 89 14.93 7.77 0.52
N VAL A 90 15.50 8.18 -0.62
CA VAL A 90 15.28 7.51 -1.91
C VAL A 90 15.76 6.05 -1.87
N LEU A 91 16.93 5.78 -1.28
CA LEU A 91 17.43 4.41 -1.13
C LEU A 91 16.56 3.57 -0.21
N TYR A 92 16.12 4.14 0.93
CA TYR A 92 15.19 3.48 1.83
C TYR A 92 13.86 3.15 1.15
N LEU A 93 13.26 4.12 0.46
CA LEU A 93 11.99 3.91 -0.25
C LEU A 93 12.13 2.96 -1.43
N GLY A 94 13.18 3.11 -2.24
CA GLY A 94 13.41 2.31 -3.43
C GLY A 94 13.79 0.87 -3.12
N ILE A 95 14.74 0.65 -2.22
CA ILE A 95 15.28 -0.69 -1.96
C ILE A 95 14.49 -1.40 -0.86
N LEU A 96 14.36 -0.78 0.32
CA LEU A 96 13.75 -1.45 1.47
C LEU A 96 12.22 -1.47 1.37
N MET A 97 11.58 -0.35 1.09
CA MET A 97 10.13 -0.32 0.99
C MET A 97 9.63 -0.95 -0.32
N ASN A 98 10.24 -0.59 -1.46
CA ASN A 98 9.80 -1.09 -2.76
C ASN A 98 10.37 -2.47 -3.08
N VAL A 99 11.67 -2.60 -3.35
CA VAL A 99 12.23 -3.87 -3.83
C VAL A 99 11.98 -5.00 -2.84
N LEU A 100 12.39 -4.86 -1.58
CA LEU A 100 12.20 -5.91 -0.57
C LEU A 100 10.71 -6.14 -0.27
N GLY A 101 9.95 -5.07 -0.01
CA GLY A 101 8.54 -5.15 0.32
C GLY A 101 7.68 -5.79 -0.77
N TYR A 102 7.77 -5.28 -2.01
CA TYR A 102 7.01 -5.83 -3.13
C TYR A 102 7.51 -7.20 -3.58
N SER A 103 8.81 -7.50 -3.45
CA SER A 103 9.30 -8.85 -3.76
C SER A 103 8.69 -9.89 -2.82
N ILE A 104 8.62 -9.60 -1.52
CA ILE A 104 7.96 -10.47 -0.54
C ILE A 104 6.46 -10.54 -0.84
N TRP A 105 5.83 -9.40 -1.09
CA TRP A 105 4.41 -9.34 -1.45
C TRP A 105 4.09 -10.23 -2.65
N TYR A 106 4.79 -10.07 -3.77
CA TYR A 106 4.55 -10.85 -4.98
C TYR A 106 4.95 -12.32 -4.83
N TYR A 107 6.00 -12.62 -4.06
CA TYR A 107 6.37 -13.99 -3.73
C TYR A 107 5.23 -14.73 -3.00
N VAL A 108 4.59 -14.06 -2.05
CA VAL A 108 3.45 -14.60 -1.28
C VAL A 108 2.19 -14.59 -2.17
N LEU A 109 1.99 -13.53 -2.96
CA LEU A 109 0.88 -13.38 -3.92
C LEU A 109 0.80 -14.57 -4.86
N GLY A 110 1.91 -15.01 -5.45
CA GLY A 110 1.93 -16.16 -6.34
C GLY A 110 1.64 -17.50 -5.67
N ARG A 111 1.88 -17.64 -4.35
CA ARG A 111 1.84 -18.94 -3.66
C ARG A 111 0.58 -19.21 -2.85
N TYR A 112 -0.13 -18.16 -2.44
CA TYR A 112 -1.29 -18.29 -1.56
C TYR A 112 -2.55 -17.71 -2.20
N GLU A 113 -3.71 -18.16 -1.72
CA GLU A 113 -5.00 -17.58 -2.09
C GLU A 113 -5.07 -16.10 -1.67
N VAL A 114 -5.55 -15.26 -2.57
CA VAL A 114 -5.67 -13.81 -2.37
C VAL A 114 -6.38 -13.45 -1.06
N ASN A 115 -7.43 -14.19 -0.67
CA ASN A 115 -8.16 -13.96 0.58
C ASN A 115 -7.30 -14.09 1.84
N LYS A 116 -6.35 -15.04 1.84
CA LYS A 116 -5.42 -15.21 2.97
C LYS A 116 -4.41 -14.08 3.05
N ILE A 117 -3.99 -13.58 1.89
CA ILE A 117 -2.98 -12.53 1.77
C ILE A 117 -3.58 -11.17 2.14
N ILE A 118 -4.77 -10.85 1.66
CA ILE A 118 -5.43 -9.57 2.00
C ILE A 118 -5.64 -9.46 3.53
N SER A 119 -5.87 -10.57 4.22
CA SER A 119 -5.99 -10.58 5.69
C SER A 119 -4.72 -10.08 6.40
N THR A 120 -3.52 -10.22 5.80
CA THR A 120 -2.28 -9.70 6.38
C THR A 120 -2.17 -8.18 6.23
N MET A 121 -2.86 -7.56 5.26
CA MET A 121 -2.88 -6.10 5.11
C MET A 121 -3.59 -5.40 6.29
N LEU A 122 -4.44 -6.12 7.02
CA LEU A 122 -5.02 -5.61 8.27
C LEU A 122 -3.97 -5.36 9.36
N LEU A 123 -2.76 -5.92 9.23
CA LEU A 123 -1.64 -5.61 10.13
C LEU A 123 -1.04 -4.23 9.86
N LEU A 124 -1.19 -3.66 8.66
CA LEU A 124 -0.65 -2.34 8.30
C LEU A 124 -1.01 -1.25 9.32
N PRO A 125 -2.29 -1.02 9.68
CA PRO A 125 -2.64 -0.01 10.68
C PRO A 125 -2.02 -0.26 12.05
N ILE A 126 -1.92 -1.53 12.48
CA ILE A 126 -1.28 -1.87 13.77
C ILE A 126 0.20 -1.52 13.72
N THR A 127 0.90 -1.94 12.66
CA THR A 127 2.32 -1.64 12.49
C THR A 127 2.58 -0.14 12.37
N GLY A 128 1.70 0.61 11.69
CA GLY A 128 1.80 2.06 11.55
C GLY A 128 1.65 2.79 12.88
N VAL A 129 0.70 2.40 13.72
CA VAL A 129 0.56 2.97 15.07
C VAL A 129 1.76 2.61 15.94
N LEU A 130 2.23 1.36 15.89
CA LEU A 130 3.39 0.93 16.67
C LEU A 130 4.67 1.68 16.26
N THR A 131 4.91 1.85 14.97
CA THR A 131 6.08 2.60 14.48
C THR A 131 5.97 4.08 14.82
N ALA A 132 4.78 4.68 14.76
CA ALA A 132 4.56 6.06 15.20
C ALA A 132 4.88 6.25 16.70
N ILE A 133 4.45 5.33 17.56
CA ILE A 133 4.78 5.37 18.99
C ILE A 133 6.30 5.21 19.22
N ILE A 134 6.92 4.21 18.58
CA ILE A 134 8.31 3.82 18.86
C ILE A 134 9.31 4.82 18.26
N PHE A 135 9.11 5.22 17.00
CA PHE A 135 10.07 6.03 16.26
C PHE A 135 9.75 7.52 16.28
N LEU A 136 8.47 7.91 16.30
CA LEU A 136 8.06 9.32 16.34
C LEU A 136 7.75 9.79 17.78
N GLY A 137 7.64 8.88 18.75
CA GLY A 137 7.31 9.22 20.13
C GLY A 137 5.87 9.71 20.30
N GLU A 138 4.99 9.43 19.34
CA GLU A 138 3.59 9.83 19.41
C GLU A 138 2.88 9.17 20.60
N ARG A 139 1.99 9.92 21.25
CA ARG A 139 1.13 9.44 22.33
C ARG A 139 -0.31 9.34 21.82
N PRO A 140 -0.75 8.17 21.36
CA PRO A 140 -2.09 8.02 20.83
C PRO A 140 -3.14 8.27 21.90
N ASP A 141 -4.26 8.87 21.51
CA ASP A 141 -5.43 8.97 22.36
C ASP A 141 -6.04 7.57 22.61
N TYR A 142 -6.85 7.44 23.66
CA TYR A 142 -7.51 6.21 24.07
C TYR A 142 -8.30 5.54 22.93
N LYS A 143 -8.88 6.36 22.02
CA LYS A 143 -9.59 5.88 20.83
C LYS A 143 -8.69 5.07 19.88
N THR A 144 -7.43 5.47 19.71
CA THR A 144 -6.49 4.74 18.84
C THR A 144 -6.15 3.37 19.41
N TYR A 145 -6.00 3.27 20.74
CA TYR A 145 -5.80 1.99 21.41
C TYR A 145 -7.01 1.06 21.25
N ILE A 146 -8.23 1.57 21.42
CA ILE A 146 -9.46 0.79 21.17
C ILE A 146 -9.51 0.33 19.72
N GLY A 147 -9.25 1.24 18.76
CA GLY A 147 -9.23 0.91 17.34
C GLY A 147 -8.23 -0.20 17.01
N GLY A 148 -7.01 -0.12 17.55
CA GLY A 148 -6.00 -1.17 17.41
C GLY A 148 -6.45 -2.52 17.97
N LEU A 149 -7.07 -2.54 19.15
CA LEU A 149 -7.64 -3.75 19.76
C LEU A 149 -8.73 -4.38 18.88
N VAL A 150 -9.64 -3.57 18.35
CA VAL A 150 -10.70 -4.04 17.44
C VAL A 150 -10.11 -4.68 16.18
N ILE A 151 -9.06 -4.08 15.60
CA ILE A 151 -8.37 -4.64 14.43
C ILE A 151 -7.72 -6.00 14.77
N ILE A 152 -7.02 -6.10 15.90
CA ILE A 152 -6.39 -7.36 16.35
C ILE A 152 -7.44 -8.47 16.53
N ILE A 153 -8.58 -8.15 17.16
CA ILE A 153 -9.68 -9.10 17.35
C ILE A 153 -10.25 -9.53 15.99
N GLY A 154 -10.52 -8.58 15.09
CA GLY A 154 -11.02 -8.86 13.75
C GLY A 154 -10.10 -9.79 12.95
N ILE A 155 -8.79 -9.53 12.96
CA ILE A 155 -7.79 -10.39 12.31
C ILE A 155 -7.80 -11.79 12.93
N SER A 156 -7.82 -11.87 14.27
CA SER A 156 -7.80 -13.15 14.98
C SER A 156 -9.00 -14.02 14.59
N LEU A 157 -10.19 -13.42 14.46
CA LEU A 157 -11.39 -14.13 14.02
C LEU A 157 -11.25 -14.66 12.58
N ILE A 158 -10.78 -13.83 11.65
CA ILE A 158 -10.58 -14.22 10.23
C ILE A 158 -9.56 -15.36 10.11
N LEU A 159 -8.47 -15.32 10.87
CA LEU A 159 -7.44 -16.36 10.87
C LEU A 159 -7.96 -17.68 11.47
N LEU A 160 -8.77 -17.60 12.52
CA LEU A 160 -9.36 -18.78 13.17
C LEU A 160 -10.44 -19.44 12.30
N GLU A 161 -11.26 -18.65 11.61
CA GLU A 161 -12.30 -19.13 10.69
C GLU A 161 -11.70 -19.87 9.49
N ASN A 162 -10.65 -19.30 8.88
CA ASN A 162 -9.93 -19.95 7.78
C ASN A 162 -9.31 -21.31 8.18
N LYS A 163 -8.94 -21.48 9.46
CA LYS A 163 -8.42 -22.75 9.98
C LYS A 163 -9.51 -23.79 10.18
N LYS A 164 -10.74 -23.37 10.51
CA LYS A 164 -11.92 -24.24 10.65
C LYS A 164 -12.40 -24.78 9.30
N TYR A 165 -12.41 -23.94 8.26
CA TYR A 165 -12.85 -24.31 6.91
C TYR A 165 -11.91 -25.33 6.22
N LYS A 166 -10.64 -25.38 6.61
CA LYS A 166 -9.65 -26.36 6.10
C LYS A 166 -9.69 -27.72 6.81
N LYS A 167 -10.46 -27.85 7.91
CA LYS A 167 -10.51 -29.06 8.74
C LYS A 167 -11.78 -29.89 8.53
N ASN A 168 -12.73 -29.37 7.76
CA ASN A 168 -13.89 -30.09 7.23
C ASN A 168 -13.66 -30.37 5.74
#